data_AF-A0A1R1SAQ8-F1
#
_entry.id   AF-A0A1R1SAQ8-F1
#
_cell.length_a   1.000
_cell.length_b   1.000
_cell.length_c   1.000
_cell.angle_alpha   90.00
_cell.angle_beta   90.00
_cell.angle_gamma   90.00
#
_symmetry.space_group_name_H-M   'P 1'
#
loop_
_entity.id
_entity.type
_entity.pdbx_description
1 polymer ?
#
loop_
_entity_poly.entity_id
_entity_poly.type
_entity_poly.pdbx_seq_one_letter_code
_entity_poly.pdbx_strand_id
1 'polypeptide(L)'
;MWTARGWLGDDDFVMYLGDNFLLGGITEQTERFRAPRPDAQIMLTRVPDPRAFGVAETDAAGRVVGLEEKPEFPKSDLALVGVYFFTPAVHEAVDHVRPSARGELEITDTIQWLIDEGRRVESSIVTDYWKDTGNATDMLEVNRSVLDRLEYRVEGAVDERSELVGRVVVEPGARVVRSRIVGWATTARSRYAREAGGGGVVAAG
;
A
#
# COMPACT_ATOMS: atom_id res chain seq x y z
N MET A 1 10.94 14.21 -0.89
CA MET A 1 11.60 14.53 0.40
C MET A 1 12.22 15.93 0.41
N TRP A 2 13.15 16.23 -0.51
CA TRP A 2 13.77 17.56 -0.63
C TRP A 2 12.78 18.73 -0.58
N THR A 3 11.73 18.67 -1.40
CA THR A 3 10.70 19.73 -1.53
C THR A 3 9.92 19.97 -0.24
N ALA A 4 9.82 18.98 0.64
CA ALA A 4 9.04 19.05 1.87
C ALA A 4 9.90 19.31 3.12
N ARG A 5 11.23 19.44 2.99
CA ARG A 5 12.16 19.56 4.12
C ARG A 5 11.77 20.66 5.10
N GLY A 6 11.40 21.85 4.60
CA GLY A 6 11.00 22.97 5.45
C GLY A 6 9.70 22.72 6.25
N TRP A 7 8.85 21.81 5.78
CA TRP A 7 7.64 21.40 6.49
C TRP A 7 7.90 20.23 7.45
N LEU A 8 8.74 19.26 7.03
CA LEU A 8 9.13 18.11 7.85
C LEU A 8 9.98 18.51 9.06
N GLY A 9 10.87 19.51 8.90
CA GLY A 9 11.71 20.02 9.98
C GLY A 9 12.53 18.91 10.63
N ASP A 10 12.43 18.81 11.95
CA ASP A 10 13.10 17.79 12.77
C ASP A 10 12.13 16.71 13.26
N ASP A 11 10.93 16.61 12.66
CA ASP A 11 9.95 15.60 13.03
C ASP A 11 10.25 14.25 12.38
N ASP A 12 9.93 13.18 13.10
CA ASP A 12 9.87 11.84 12.53
C ASP A 12 8.65 11.74 11.60
N PHE A 13 8.79 11.07 10.46
CA PHE A 13 7.71 10.96 9.48
C PHE A 13 7.67 9.62 8.77
N VAL A 14 6.51 9.34 8.17
CA VAL A 14 6.30 8.23 7.25
C VAL A 14 6.15 8.76 5.82
N MET A 15 6.90 8.19 4.89
CA MET A 15 6.68 8.35 3.46
C MET A 15 5.95 7.11 2.95
N TYR A 16 4.73 7.31 2.49
CA TYR A 16 3.86 6.28 1.94
C TYR A 16 3.59 6.61 0.46
N LEU A 17 4.04 5.77 -0.46
CA LEU A 17 3.84 5.97 -1.90
C LEU A 17 2.38 5.73 -2.28
N GLY A 18 1.78 6.65 -3.04
CA GLY A 18 0.34 6.67 -3.29
C GLY A 18 -0.20 5.51 -4.13
N ASP A 19 0.69 4.76 -4.78
CA ASP A 19 0.42 3.56 -5.57
C ASP A 19 0.58 2.26 -4.75
N ASN A 20 0.98 2.33 -3.48
CA ASN A 20 1.17 1.16 -2.65
C ASN A 20 -0.10 0.84 -1.84
N PHE A 21 -0.50 -0.42 -1.81
CA PHE A 21 -1.65 -0.86 -1.01
C PHE A 21 -1.23 -1.92 0.02
N LEU A 22 -1.38 -1.60 1.31
CA LEU A 22 -1.19 -2.54 2.41
C LEU A 22 -2.51 -2.79 3.14
N LEU A 23 -2.96 -4.04 3.08
CA LEU A 23 -4.28 -4.42 3.57
C LEU A 23 -4.37 -4.51 5.10
N GLY A 24 -3.24 -4.70 5.79
CA GLY A 24 -3.12 -4.63 7.25
C GLY A 24 -2.86 -3.22 7.81
N GLY A 25 -2.71 -2.22 6.93
CA GLY A 25 -2.25 -0.89 7.33
C GLY A 25 -0.79 -0.90 7.80
N ILE A 26 -0.41 0.12 8.58
CA ILE A 26 0.98 0.37 9.02
C ILE A 26 1.13 0.57 10.54
N THR A 27 0.11 0.24 11.33
CA THR A 27 0.06 0.53 12.76
C THR A 27 1.18 -0.17 13.53
N GLU A 28 1.36 -1.47 13.31
CA GLU A 28 2.42 -2.27 13.94
C GLU A 28 3.81 -1.73 13.60
N GLN A 29 4.02 -1.35 12.34
CA GLN A 29 5.29 -0.82 11.85
C GLN A 29 5.58 0.56 12.45
N THR A 30 4.54 1.37 12.65
CA THR A 30 4.65 2.68 13.33
C THR A 30 5.07 2.49 14.79
N GLU A 31 4.49 1.52 15.50
CA GLU A 31 4.87 1.20 16.88
C GLU A 31 6.29 0.67 16.99
N ARG A 32 6.68 -0.22 16.06
CA ARG A 32 8.06 -0.73 15.93
C ARG A 32 9.08 0.34 15.60
N PHE A 33 8.68 1.41 14.91
CA PHE A 33 9.57 2.54 14.66
C PHE A 33 9.73 3.42 15.90
N ARG A 34 8.65 3.72 16.63
CA ARG A 34 8.67 4.71 17.73
C ARG A 34 9.61 4.38 18.89
N ALA A 35 9.62 3.14 19.37
CA ALA A 35 10.36 2.80 20.59
C ALA A 35 11.87 2.59 20.36
N PRO A 36 12.30 1.80 19.36
CA PRO A 36 13.71 1.65 19.02
C PRO A 36 14.26 2.87 18.26
N ARG A 37 13.38 3.62 17.57
CA ARG A 37 13.68 4.84 16.81
C ARG A 37 14.95 4.74 15.95
N PRO A 38 15.00 3.78 15.00
CA PRO A 38 16.11 3.70 14.04
C PRO A 38 16.13 4.95 13.15
N ASP A 39 17.27 5.25 12.53
CA ASP A 39 17.38 6.41 11.63
C ASP A 39 16.44 6.27 10.42
N ALA A 40 16.26 5.03 9.95
CA ALA A 40 15.24 4.65 8.98
C ALA A 40 14.66 3.25 9.29
N GLN A 41 13.39 3.05 8.95
CA GLN A 41 12.77 1.72 8.91
C GLN A 41 12.11 1.49 7.55
N ILE A 42 12.41 0.34 6.95
CA ILE A 42 11.92 -0.07 5.64
C ILE A 42 11.09 -1.35 5.75
N MET A 43 10.25 -1.57 4.74
CA MET A 43 9.41 -2.75 4.63
C MET A 43 9.83 -3.51 3.37
N LEU A 44 9.91 -4.83 3.48
CA LEU A 44 10.35 -5.72 2.42
C LEU A 44 9.28 -6.80 2.16
N THR A 45 9.21 -7.28 0.93
CA THR A 45 8.37 -8.41 0.56
C THR A 45 9.08 -9.30 -0.45
N ARG A 46 8.76 -10.59 -0.43
CA ARG A 46 9.33 -11.55 -1.39
C ARG A 46 8.51 -11.51 -2.67
N VAL A 47 9.18 -11.24 -3.79
CA VAL A 47 8.55 -11.24 -5.11
C VAL A 47 9.29 -12.18 -6.05
N PRO A 48 8.58 -12.88 -6.96
CA PRO A 48 9.23 -13.77 -7.92
C PRO A 48 10.20 -13.06 -8.89
N ASP A 49 9.89 -11.81 -9.26
CA ASP A 49 10.73 -10.98 -10.14
C ASP A 49 10.90 -9.57 -9.52
N PRO A 50 12.04 -9.30 -8.88
CA PRO A 50 12.26 -8.05 -8.15
C PRO A 50 12.86 -6.93 -9.02
N ARG A 51 13.14 -7.16 -10.31
CA ARG A 51 13.87 -6.23 -11.19
C ARG A 51 13.16 -4.89 -11.43
N ALA A 52 11.86 -4.83 -11.18
CA ALA A 52 11.08 -3.60 -11.29
C ALA A 52 11.13 -2.71 -10.04
N PHE A 53 11.77 -3.17 -8.96
CA PHE A 53 11.74 -2.54 -7.63
C PHE A 53 13.14 -2.22 -7.13
N GLY A 54 13.22 -1.49 -6.01
CA GLY A 54 14.43 -1.45 -5.20
C GLY A 54 14.61 -2.78 -4.46
N VAL A 55 15.79 -3.39 -4.57
CA VAL A 55 16.06 -4.76 -4.07
C VAL A 55 17.01 -4.70 -2.88
N ALA A 56 16.67 -5.41 -1.80
CA ALA A 56 17.46 -5.45 -0.58
C ALA A 56 18.36 -6.69 -0.48
N GLU A 57 19.64 -6.46 -0.20
CA GLU A 57 20.59 -7.48 0.18
C GLU A 57 20.67 -7.57 1.70
N THR A 58 20.62 -8.80 2.25
CA THR A 58 20.70 -9.04 3.69
C THR A 58 21.91 -9.89 4.06
N ASP A 59 22.52 -9.61 5.21
CA ASP A 59 23.55 -10.47 5.80
C ASP A 59 22.95 -11.79 6.35
N ALA A 60 23.81 -12.68 6.85
CA ALA A 60 23.39 -13.96 7.42
C ALA A 60 22.50 -13.84 8.68
N ALA A 61 22.50 -12.67 9.34
CA ALA A 61 21.63 -12.37 10.47
C ALA A 61 20.29 -11.73 10.03
N GLY A 62 20.08 -11.51 8.73
CA GLY A 62 18.89 -10.91 8.17
C GLY A 62 18.87 -9.37 8.22
N ARG A 63 20.00 -8.72 8.50
CA ARG A 63 20.11 -7.25 8.45
C ARG A 63 20.35 -6.79 7.04
N VAL A 64 19.70 -5.71 6.62
CA VAL A 64 19.91 -5.12 5.30
C VAL A 64 21.29 -4.46 5.26
N VAL A 65 22.09 -4.89 4.29
CA VAL A 65 23.46 -4.41 4.05
C VAL A 65 23.61 -3.74 2.70
N GLY A 66 22.61 -3.86 1.82
CA GLY A 66 22.63 -3.27 0.51
C GLY A 66 21.23 -3.03 -0.05
N LEU A 67 21.09 -1.99 -0.86
CA LEU A 67 19.91 -1.63 -1.61
C LEU A 67 20.34 -1.21 -3.03
N GLU A 68 19.59 -1.67 -4.02
CA GLU A 68 19.86 -1.37 -5.42
C GLU A 68 18.55 -1.08 -6.15
N GLU A 69 18.47 0.05 -6.87
CA GLU A 69 17.28 0.40 -7.66
C GLU A 69 17.26 -0.41 -8.97
N LYS A 70 16.20 -1.18 -9.17
CA LYS A 70 15.89 -1.88 -10.43
C LYS A 70 17.10 -2.61 -11.03
N PRO A 71 17.76 -3.49 -10.25
CA PRO A 71 18.94 -4.21 -10.73
C PRO A 71 18.58 -5.15 -11.88
N GLU A 72 19.44 -5.22 -12.90
CA GLU A 72 19.31 -6.22 -13.96
C GLU A 72 19.54 -7.64 -13.41
N PHE A 73 20.45 -7.76 -12.44
CA PHE A 73 20.83 -9.01 -11.76
C PHE A 73 20.59 -8.89 -10.24
N PRO A 74 19.35 -9.08 -9.77
CA PRO A 74 18.99 -8.88 -8.38
C PRO A 74 19.73 -9.86 -7.45
N LYS A 75 20.26 -9.35 -6.35
CA LYS A 75 20.99 -10.15 -5.35
C LYS A 75 20.09 -10.96 -4.41
N SER A 76 18.80 -10.64 -4.38
CA SER A 76 17.77 -11.33 -3.60
C SER A 76 16.41 -11.21 -4.27
N ASP A 77 15.40 -11.89 -3.71
CA ASP A 77 13.98 -11.78 -4.03
C ASP A 77 13.24 -10.74 -3.17
N LEU A 78 13.97 -9.94 -2.37
CA LEU A 78 13.40 -8.99 -1.42
C LEU A 78 13.24 -7.60 -2.06
N ALA A 79 12.00 -7.26 -2.40
CA ALA A 79 11.66 -5.93 -2.92
C ALA A 79 11.26 -4.98 -1.79
N LEU A 80 11.66 -3.71 -1.92
CA LEU A 80 11.17 -2.61 -1.10
C LEU A 80 9.67 -2.41 -1.32
N VAL A 81 8.94 -2.38 -0.22
CA VAL A 81 7.56 -1.88 -0.15
C VAL A 81 7.63 -0.36 -0.03
N GLY A 82 6.75 0.36 -0.74
CA GLY A 82 6.70 1.82 -0.81
C GLY A 82 6.22 2.52 0.47
N VAL A 83 6.66 2.04 1.63
CA VAL A 83 6.40 2.62 2.95
C VAL A 83 7.71 2.68 3.72
N TYR A 84 8.09 3.89 4.09
CA TYR A 84 9.38 4.18 4.73
C TYR A 84 9.14 5.08 5.93
N PHE A 85 9.81 4.79 7.04
CA PHE A 85 9.82 5.63 8.23
C PHE A 85 11.20 6.25 8.38
N PHE A 86 11.24 7.54 8.67
CA PHE A 86 12.48 8.29 8.77
C PHE A 86 12.49 9.17 10.01
N THR A 87 13.68 9.28 10.59
CA THR A 87 14.06 10.40 11.43
C THR A 87 14.66 11.53 10.57
N PRO A 88 14.94 12.72 11.13
CA PRO A 88 15.60 13.79 10.40
C PRO A 88 16.99 13.45 9.83
N ALA A 89 17.62 12.35 10.27
CA ALA A 89 18.88 11.86 9.72
C ALA A 89 18.82 11.67 8.20
N VAL A 90 17.63 11.37 7.67
CA VAL A 90 17.43 11.22 6.23
C VAL A 90 17.68 12.51 5.44
N HIS A 91 17.58 13.69 6.06
CA HIS A 91 17.86 14.95 5.38
C HIS A 91 19.33 15.06 4.96
N GLU A 92 20.23 14.57 5.81
CA GLU A 92 21.66 14.50 5.50
C GLU A 92 21.92 13.56 4.31
N ALA A 93 21.20 12.43 4.25
CA ALA A 93 21.31 11.50 3.13
C ALA A 93 20.89 12.16 1.80
N VAL A 94 19.75 12.88 1.78
CA VAL A 94 19.29 13.56 0.55
C VAL A 94 20.28 14.63 0.08
N ASP A 95 20.98 15.30 1.00
CA ASP A 95 22.01 16.29 0.64
C ASP A 95 23.20 15.65 -0.12
N HIS A 96 23.43 14.35 0.02
CA HIS A 96 24.59 13.64 -0.55
C HIS A 96 24.27 12.75 -1.75
N VAL A 97 23.00 12.39 -1.95
CA VAL A 97 22.58 11.56 -3.10
C VAL A 97 22.62 12.37 -4.39
N ARG A 98 23.13 11.73 -5.44
CA ARG A 98 23.18 12.31 -6.80
C ARG A 98 22.04 11.74 -7.65
N PRO A 99 21.55 12.50 -8.65
CA PRO A 99 20.58 11.97 -9.58
C PRO A 99 21.10 10.72 -10.29
N SER A 100 20.23 9.73 -10.46
CA SER A 100 20.50 8.51 -11.22
C SER A 100 20.69 8.82 -12.70
N ALA A 101 21.00 7.79 -13.50
CA ALA A 101 21.05 7.93 -14.97
C ALA A 101 19.74 8.46 -15.58
N ARG A 102 18.62 8.35 -14.85
CA ARG A 102 17.29 8.86 -15.22
C ARG A 102 17.06 10.31 -14.80
N GLY A 103 18.02 10.92 -14.10
CA GLY A 103 17.90 12.27 -13.54
C GLY A 103 17.00 12.35 -12.30
N GLU A 104 16.66 11.21 -11.70
CA GLU A 104 15.81 11.10 -10.52
C GLU A 104 16.68 10.87 -9.27
N LEU A 105 16.26 11.41 -8.12
CA LEU A 105 16.86 11.07 -6.82
C LEU A 105 16.16 9.83 -6.28
N GLU A 106 16.87 8.70 -6.25
CA GLU A 106 16.28 7.42 -5.88
C GLU A 106 16.26 7.26 -4.35
N ILE A 107 15.16 6.70 -3.83
CA ILE A 107 15.03 6.44 -2.40
C ILE A 107 15.97 5.33 -1.93
N THR A 108 16.25 4.35 -2.79
CA THR A 108 17.26 3.30 -2.56
C THR A 108 18.62 3.89 -2.28
N ASP A 109 19.05 4.88 -3.06
CA ASP A 109 20.36 5.52 -2.91
C ASP A 109 20.43 6.32 -1.61
N THR A 110 19.30 6.95 -1.23
CA THR A 110 19.17 7.66 0.03
C THR A 110 19.30 6.72 1.23
N ILE A 111 18.63 5.57 1.20
CA ILE A 111 18.71 4.60 2.30
C ILE A 111 20.06 3.86 2.26
N GLN A 112 20.61 3.60 1.09
CA GLN A 112 21.95 3.01 0.95
C GLN A 112 23.01 3.92 1.56
N TRP A 113 22.93 5.23 1.33
CA TRP A 113 23.82 6.19 1.97
C TRP A 113 23.73 6.13 3.50
N LEU A 114 22.52 6.00 4.07
CA LEU A 114 22.37 5.81 5.52
C LEU A 114 23.09 4.53 5.99
N ILE A 115 22.96 3.43 5.25
CA ILE A 115 23.65 2.16 5.55
C ILE A 115 25.17 2.35 5.51
N ASP A 116 25.69 3.00 4.47
CA ASP A 116 27.13 3.22 4.25
C ASP A 116 27.76 4.09 5.35
N GLU A 117 27.01 5.08 5.86
CA GLU A 117 27.42 5.94 6.97
C GLU A 117 27.21 5.31 8.35
N GLY A 118 26.82 4.03 8.41
CA GLY A 118 26.62 3.30 9.66
C GLY A 118 25.40 3.77 10.47
N ARG A 119 24.45 4.46 9.83
CA ARG A 119 23.16 4.80 10.44
C ARG A 119 22.34 3.54 10.64
N ARG A 120 21.48 3.53 11.66
CA ARG A 120 20.68 2.36 11.97
C ARG A 120 19.47 2.29 11.04
N VAL A 121 19.54 1.38 10.07
CA VAL A 121 18.43 1.04 9.18
C VAL A 121 17.85 -0.31 9.59
N GLU A 122 16.56 -0.35 9.88
CA GLU A 122 15.86 -1.59 10.21
C GLU A 122 14.87 -1.98 9.11
N SER A 123 14.70 -3.29 8.91
CA SER A 123 13.76 -3.83 7.94
C SER A 123 12.76 -4.78 8.59
N SER A 124 11.56 -4.83 8.05
CA SER A 124 10.56 -5.85 8.39
C SER A 124 10.02 -6.53 7.13
N ILE A 125 9.67 -7.82 7.25
CA ILE A 125 9.00 -8.53 6.15
C ILE A 125 7.49 -8.35 6.28
N VAL A 126 6.86 -7.88 5.21
CA VAL A 126 5.40 -7.81 5.11
C VAL A 126 4.87 -9.20 4.84
N THR A 127 4.08 -9.74 5.78
CA THR A 127 3.41 -11.04 5.63
C THR A 127 1.98 -10.91 5.14
N ASP A 128 1.37 -9.74 5.33
CA ASP A 128 0.04 -9.42 4.85
C ASP A 128 0.04 -9.06 3.36
N TYR A 129 -1.14 -9.00 2.76
CA TYR A 129 -1.29 -8.64 1.36
C TYR A 129 -0.74 -7.23 1.10
N TRP A 130 0.29 -7.17 0.26
CA TRP A 130 0.82 -5.96 -0.34
C TRP A 130 0.69 -6.05 -1.86
N LYS A 131 0.35 -4.93 -2.48
CA LYS A 131 0.33 -4.80 -3.94
C LYS A 131 0.76 -3.39 -4.34
N ASP A 132 1.67 -3.33 -5.30
CA ASP A 132 1.95 -2.12 -6.07
C ASP A 132 0.88 -1.96 -7.16
N THR A 133 0.20 -0.82 -7.19
CA THR A 133 -0.92 -0.51 -8.10
C THR A 133 -0.52 0.42 -9.24
N GLY A 134 0.77 0.43 -9.61
CA GLY A 134 1.33 1.24 -10.69
C GLY A 134 0.70 1.04 -12.08
N ASN A 135 -0.19 0.06 -12.28
CA ASN A 135 -1.00 -0.07 -13.50
C ASN A 135 -2.49 -0.40 -13.21
N ALA A 136 -3.33 -0.18 -14.23
CA ALA A 136 -4.77 -0.36 -14.11
C ALA A 136 -5.20 -1.80 -13.78
N THR A 137 -4.46 -2.80 -14.26
CA THR A 137 -4.75 -4.21 -13.99
C THR A 137 -4.54 -4.52 -12.51
N ASP A 138 -3.43 -4.06 -11.94
CA ASP A 138 -3.13 -4.25 -10.52
C ASP A 138 -4.12 -3.52 -9.62
N MET A 139 -4.54 -2.31 -10.00
CA MET A 139 -5.61 -1.59 -9.29
C MET A 139 -6.94 -2.36 -9.31
N LEU A 140 -7.31 -2.96 -10.45
CA LEU A 140 -8.53 -3.79 -10.53
C LEU A 140 -8.42 -5.06 -9.69
N GLU A 141 -7.22 -5.66 -9.61
CA GLU A 141 -6.95 -6.80 -8.75
C GLU A 141 -7.10 -6.43 -7.27
N VAL A 142 -6.52 -5.31 -6.82
CA VAL A 142 -6.68 -4.82 -5.44
C VAL A 142 -8.15 -4.58 -5.12
N ASN A 143 -8.89 -3.90 -6.02
CA ASN A 143 -10.32 -3.69 -5.83
C ASN A 143 -11.06 -5.01 -5.66
N ARG A 144 -10.78 -6.00 -6.49
CA ARG A 144 -11.36 -7.34 -6.36
C ARG A 144 -11.01 -7.98 -5.02
N SER A 145 -9.75 -7.93 -4.58
CA SER A 145 -9.31 -8.50 -3.30
C SER A 145 -9.99 -7.83 -2.09
N VAL A 146 -10.20 -6.52 -2.13
CA VAL A 146 -10.94 -5.78 -1.09
C VAL A 146 -12.42 -6.19 -1.12
N LEU A 147 -13.04 -6.22 -2.30
CA LEU A 147 -14.45 -6.58 -2.45
C LEU A 147 -14.74 -8.04 -2.08
N ASP A 148 -13.80 -8.96 -2.30
CA ASP A 148 -13.93 -10.37 -1.90
C ASP A 148 -13.98 -10.57 -0.38
N ARG A 149 -13.53 -9.58 0.40
CA ARG A 149 -13.66 -9.58 1.86
C ARG A 149 -15.01 -9.09 2.35
N LEU A 150 -15.84 -8.49 1.48
CA LEU A 150 -17.20 -8.12 1.86
C LEU A 150 -18.04 -9.39 2.05
N GLU A 151 -18.67 -9.49 3.21
CA GLU A 151 -19.61 -10.56 3.49
C GLU A 151 -21.00 -10.20 2.98
N TYR A 152 -21.76 -11.20 2.52
CA TYR A 152 -23.17 -11.00 2.25
C TYR A 152 -23.89 -10.69 3.57
N ARG A 153 -24.59 -9.56 3.64
CA ARG A 153 -25.23 -9.11 4.88
C ARG A 153 -26.51 -8.35 4.56
N VAL A 154 -27.66 -8.78 5.07
CA VAL A 154 -28.94 -8.08 4.84
C VAL A 154 -29.56 -7.74 6.18
N GLU A 155 -29.48 -6.46 6.54
CA GLU A 155 -30.06 -5.88 7.76
C GLU A 155 -31.16 -4.85 7.45
N GLY A 156 -31.30 -4.45 6.18
CA GLY A 156 -32.45 -3.69 5.66
C GLY A 156 -33.54 -4.59 5.07
N ALA A 157 -34.52 -3.97 4.40
CA ALA A 157 -35.65 -4.68 3.81
C ALA A 157 -35.45 -4.97 2.32
N VAL A 158 -35.81 -6.17 1.87
CA VAL A 158 -35.77 -6.59 0.46
C VAL A 158 -37.16 -7.15 0.12
N ASP A 159 -37.79 -6.66 -0.95
CA ASP A 159 -39.12 -7.17 -1.36
C ASP A 159 -39.02 -8.52 -2.09
N GLU A 160 -40.13 -9.26 -2.16
CA GLU A 160 -40.19 -10.58 -2.80
C GLU A 160 -39.93 -10.55 -4.32
N ARG A 161 -39.98 -9.36 -4.92
CA ARG A 161 -39.72 -9.14 -6.35
C ARG A 161 -38.27 -8.75 -6.63
N SER A 162 -37.43 -8.74 -5.60
CA SER A 162 -36.02 -8.41 -5.69
C SER A 162 -35.14 -9.65 -5.62
N GLU A 163 -34.03 -9.61 -6.37
CA GLU A 163 -33.06 -10.70 -6.43
C GLU A 163 -31.67 -10.12 -6.11
N LEU A 164 -30.99 -10.71 -5.13
CA LEU A 164 -29.62 -10.38 -4.78
C LEU A 164 -28.73 -11.56 -5.17
N VAL A 165 -27.71 -11.31 -6.00
CA VAL A 165 -26.80 -12.35 -6.51
C VAL A 165 -25.37 -11.93 -6.22
N GLY A 166 -24.66 -12.69 -5.38
CA GLY A 166 -23.28 -12.39 -4.99
C GLY A 166 -23.18 -11.75 -3.60
N ARG A 167 -22.10 -11.01 -3.36
CA ARG A 167 -21.78 -10.40 -2.05
C ARG A 167 -22.43 -9.02 -1.94
N VAL A 168 -23.73 -9.04 -1.59
CA VAL A 168 -24.52 -7.83 -1.39
C VAL A 168 -24.68 -7.51 0.09
N VAL A 169 -24.45 -6.25 0.45
CA VAL A 169 -24.71 -5.68 1.77
C VAL A 169 -25.92 -4.74 1.70
N VAL A 170 -26.94 -4.99 2.52
CA VAL A 170 -28.11 -4.13 2.71
C VAL A 170 -28.09 -3.60 4.14
N GLU A 171 -27.72 -2.34 4.31
CA GLU A 171 -27.56 -1.72 5.64
C GLU A 171 -28.91 -1.53 6.36
N PRO A 172 -28.91 -1.43 7.71
CA PRO A 172 -30.11 -1.14 8.47
C PRO A 172 -30.84 0.11 7.97
N GLY A 173 -32.11 -0.05 7.58
CA GLY A 173 -32.94 1.05 7.06
C GLY A 173 -32.79 1.32 5.56
N ALA A 174 -31.97 0.56 4.84
CA ALA A 174 -32.05 0.48 3.38
C ALA A 174 -33.27 -0.37 2.95
N ARG A 175 -33.82 -0.08 1.77
CA ARG A 175 -34.92 -0.86 1.19
C ARG A 175 -34.67 -1.13 -0.29
N VAL A 176 -34.57 -2.40 -0.65
CA VAL A 176 -34.46 -2.87 -2.04
C VAL A 176 -35.87 -3.26 -2.52
N VAL A 177 -36.31 -2.68 -3.63
CA VAL A 177 -37.68 -2.87 -4.17
C VAL A 177 -37.59 -3.13 -5.67
N ARG A 178 -38.16 -4.23 -6.15
CA ARG A 178 -38.26 -4.57 -7.58
C ARG A 178 -36.95 -4.36 -8.34
N SER A 179 -35.87 -4.87 -7.77
CA SER A 179 -34.50 -4.68 -8.25
C SER A 179 -33.72 -5.98 -8.25
N ARG A 180 -32.86 -6.14 -9.25
CA ARG A 180 -31.87 -7.20 -9.31
C ARG A 180 -30.48 -6.61 -9.09
N ILE A 181 -29.81 -7.03 -8.02
CA ILE A 181 -28.46 -6.57 -7.67
C ILE A 181 -27.50 -7.75 -7.85
N VAL A 182 -26.47 -7.57 -8.69
CA VAL A 182 -25.52 -8.62 -9.03
C VAL A 182 -24.10 -8.15 -8.74
N GLY A 183 -23.29 -8.99 -8.10
CA GLY A 183 -21.88 -8.74 -7.81
C GLY A 183 -21.66 -8.22 -6.39
N TRP A 184 -20.61 -7.40 -6.21
CA TRP A 184 -20.30 -6.75 -4.94
C TRP A 184 -21.02 -5.40 -4.87
N ALA A 185 -21.94 -5.23 -3.92
CA ALA A 185 -22.73 -4.00 -3.79
C ALA A 185 -23.11 -3.72 -2.34
N THR A 186 -23.04 -2.46 -1.92
CA THR A 186 -23.51 -2.00 -0.60
C THR A 186 -24.62 -0.97 -0.79
N THR A 187 -25.77 -1.17 -0.13
CA THR A 187 -26.89 -0.23 -0.15
C THR A 187 -27.01 0.49 1.19
N ALA A 188 -26.75 1.80 1.21
CA ALA A 188 -26.81 2.66 2.40
C ALA A 188 -28.21 3.26 2.61
N ARG A 189 -28.45 3.81 3.82
CA ARG A 189 -29.73 4.46 4.17
C ARG A 189 -30.13 5.51 3.13
N SER A 190 -31.42 5.46 2.76
CA SER A 190 -32.14 6.32 1.81
C SER A 190 -31.80 6.23 0.31
N ARG A 191 -31.58 5.04 -0.26
CA ARG A 191 -31.62 4.88 -1.73
C ARG A 191 -32.68 3.88 -2.19
N TYR A 192 -33.50 4.33 -3.14
CA TYR A 192 -34.35 3.47 -3.96
C TYR A 192 -33.53 3.00 -5.16
N ALA A 193 -33.16 1.72 -5.21
CA ALA A 193 -32.69 1.12 -6.45
C ALA A 193 -33.91 0.84 -7.35
N ARG A 194 -33.85 1.24 -8.61
CA ARG A 194 -34.75 0.82 -9.70
C ARG A 194 -33.86 0.50 -10.89
N GLU A 195 -34.18 -0.55 -11.63
CA GLU A 195 -33.38 -1.13 -12.72
C GLU A 195 -32.45 -0.16 -13.47
N ALA A 196 -31.17 -0.51 -13.55
CA ALA A 196 -30.26 -0.09 -14.60
C ALA A 196 -29.81 -1.35 -15.34
N GLY A 197 -30.26 -1.53 -16.58
CA GLY A 197 -29.80 -2.61 -17.44
C GLY A 197 -28.36 -2.38 -17.89
N GLY A 198 -27.50 -3.38 -17.66
CA GLY A 198 -26.21 -3.53 -18.31
C GLY A 198 -25.07 -2.65 -17.78
N GLY A 199 -24.08 -3.29 -17.13
CA GLY A 199 -22.85 -2.63 -16.67
C GLY A 199 -22.99 -2.04 -15.26
N GLY A 200 -21.94 -2.17 -14.45
CA GLY A 200 -21.98 -1.97 -13.00
C GLY A 200 -22.71 -0.70 -12.53
N VAL A 201 -23.55 -0.88 -11.50
CA VAL A 201 -24.16 0.25 -10.80
C VAL A 201 -23.08 0.90 -9.94
N VAL A 202 -22.53 2.01 -10.42
CA VAL A 202 -21.82 2.98 -9.58
C VAL A 202 -22.89 3.90 -8.98
N ALA A 203 -23.16 3.76 -7.69
CA ALA A 203 -23.85 4.81 -6.94
C ALA A 203 -22.82 5.92 -6.64
N ALA A 204 -22.72 6.89 -7.55
CA ALA A 204 -21.90 8.08 -7.34
C ALA A 204 -22.46 8.96 -6.18
N GLY A 205 -21.54 9.72 -5.57
CA GLY A 205 -21.68 10.53 -4.36
C GLY A 205 -22.99 11.27 -4.22
#